data_AF-A4KUJ6-F1
#
_entry.id   AF-A4KUJ6-F1
#
_cell.length_a   1.000
_cell.length_b   1.000
_cell.length_c   1.000
_cell.angle_alpha   90.00
_cell.angle_beta   90.00
_cell.angle_gamma   90.00
#
_symmetry.space_group_name_H-M   'P 1'
#
loop_
_entity.id
_entity.type
_entity.pdbx_description
1 polymer ?
#
loop_
_entity_poly.entity_id
_entity_poly.type
_entity_poly.pdbx_seq_one_letter_code
_entity_poly.pdbx_strand_id
1 'polypeptide(L)'
;VEMILKFFDMFLKLKDLTTSDNFREYDPEFKGIISTKEFQKSMESQKQYTQSEIEFLLSCAKADENDMFNYKEFVERFHEPAKDIGFNVAVLLTNLSEHMPHDSRLSTFLDLAESVLSYFEPYLGRIEILGSAKRIERVYFEISESSREQWEKPQVKESKRQFIFDVVNEGGESEKMEMFVNFCEDTIFEMQLASQISEPDVAEQPEEEEEEEHSLLEELAGDEDGALESPSAFTTACRSLKKKISDVRQIFAIKNLRKQFKKIRKLSVKEMI
;
A
#
# COMPACT_ATOMS: atom_id res chain seq x y z
N VAL A 1 -12.16 0.26 23.30
CA VAL A 1 -11.20 1.14 22.59
C VAL A 1 -9.78 0.75 22.92
N GLU A 2 -9.38 0.68 24.20
CA GLU A 2 -8.02 0.26 24.59
C GLU A 2 -7.60 -1.10 24.01
N MET A 3 -8.46 -2.12 24.09
CA MET A 3 -8.18 -3.44 23.48
C MET A 3 -8.00 -3.39 21.95
N ILE A 4 -8.66 -2.44 21.28
CA ILE A 4 -8.53 -2.27 19.83
C ILE A 4 -7.19 -1.62 19.50
N LEU A 5 -6.79 -0.59 20.26
CA LEU A 5 -5.48 0.05 20.11
C LEU A 5 -4.33 -0.93 20.41
N LYS A 6 -4.47 -1.74 21.47
CA LYS A 6 -3.52 -2.82 21.77
C LYS A 6 -3.44 -3.86 20.66
N PHE A 7 -4.57 -4.20 20.03
CA PHE A 7 -4.58 -5.10 18.88
C PHE A 7 -3.73 -4.53 17.73
N PHE A 8 -3.99 -3.28 17.32
CA PHE A 8 -3.19 -2.64 16.27
C PHE A 8 -1.71 -2.53 16.66
N ASP A 9 -1.42 -2.10 17.89
CA ASP A 9 -0.06 -1.99 18.41
C ASP A 9 0.71 -3.31 18.29
N MET A 10 0.11 -4.44 18.72
CA MET A 10 0.75 -5.75 18.61
C MET A 10 1.07 -6.15 17.16
N PHE A 11 0.13 -5.94 16.23
CA PHE A 11 0.27 -6.45 14.88
C PHE A 11 1.07 -5.53 13.95
N LEU A 12 1.03 -4.21 14.16
CA LEU A 12 1.84 -3.26 13.39
C LEU A 12 3.34 -3.45 13.65
N LYS A 13 3.71 -3.74 14.91
CA LYS A 13 5.10 -4.05 15.30
C LYS A 13 5.67 -5.31 14.65
N LEU A 14 4.85 -6.18 14.04
CA LEU A 14 5.34 -7.40 13.39
C LEU A 14 6.20 -7.11 12.16
N LYS A 15 5.90 -6.05 11.40
CA LYS A 15 6.71 -5.65 10.24
C LYS A 15 8.13 -5.32 10.71
N ASP A 16 8.26 -4.42 11.68
CA ASP A 16 9.56 -4.02 12.24
C ASP A 16 10.34 -5.20 12.86
N LEU A 17 9.63 -6.09 13.58
CA LEU A 17 10.21 -7.32 14.14
C LEU A 17 10.85 -8.18 13.04
N THR A 18 10.07 -8.51 12.02
CA THR A 18 10.46 -9.47 10.98
C THR A 18 11.43 -8.91 9.94
N THR A 19 11.50 -7.59 9.80
CA THR A 19 12.50 -6.92 8.94
C THR A 19 13.83 -6.63 9.64
N SER A 20 13.91 -6.79 10.96
CA SER A 20 15.14 -6.50 11.72
C SER A 20 16.28 -7.46 11.38
N ASP A 21 17.52 -6.96 11.40
CA ASP A 21 18.73 -7.77 11.11
C ASP A 21 18.85 -8.98 12.06
N ASN A 22 18.54 -8.79 13.34
CA ASN A 22 18.55 -9.86 14.34
C ASN A 22 17.52 -10.96 14.04
N PHE A 23 16.36 -10.60 13.48
CA PHE A 23 15.35 -11.59 13.10
C PHE A 23 15.79 -12.39 11.87
N ARG A 24 16.44 -11.72 10.91
CA ARG A 24 16.94 -12.35 9.68
C ARG A 24 18.02 -13.41 9.94
N GLU A 25 18.72 -13.37 11.07
CA GLU A 25 19.65 -14.42 11.47
C GLU A 25 19.00 -15.81 11.61
N TYR A 26 17.70 -15.87 11.91
CA TYR A 26 16.95 -17.12 12.03
C TYR A 26 16.50 -17.69 10.67
N ASP A 27 16.55 -16.90 9.59
CA ASP A 27 16.18 -17.30 8.24
C ASP A 27 17.20 -16.76 7.20
N PRO A 28 18.46 -17.22 7.24
CA PRO A 28 19.52 -16.71 6.36
C PRO A 28 19.28 -17.03 4.88
N GLU A 29 18.43 -18.03 4.59
CA GLU A 29 18.05 -18.44 3.24
C GLU A 29 16.74 -17.76 2.77
N PHE A 30 16.15 -16.86 3.57
CA PHE A 30 14.92 -16.11 3.27
C PHE A 30 13.71 -16.99 2.88
N LYS A 31 13.64 -18.20 3.43
CA LYS A 31 12.58 -19.20 3.17
C LYS A 31 11.21 -18.75 3.68
N GLY A 32 11.15 -17.80 4.61
CA GLY A 32 9.90 -17.34 5.21
C GLY A 32 9.40 -18.24 6.34
N ILE A 33 10.23 -19.13 6.87
CA ILE A 33 9.84 -20.14 7.87
C ILE A 33 10.71 -19.95 9.12
N ILE A 34 10.10 -20.03 10.30
CA ILE A 34 10.77 -19.92 11.60
C ILE A 34 10.15 -20.89 12.62
N SER A 35 10.93 -21.32 13.62
CA SER A 35 10.36 -22.07 14.73
C SER A 35 9.61 -21.16 15.72
N THR A 36 8.59 -21.69 16.38
CA THR A 36 7.84 -20.95 17.43
C THR A 36 8.76 -20.47 18.56
N LYS A 37 9.78 -21.25 18.91
CA LYS A 37 10.77 -20.91 19.95
C LYS A 37 11.67 -19.75 19.55
N GLU A 38 12.15 -19.73 18.30
CA GLU A 38 12.97 -18.62 17.79
C GLU A 38 12.14 -17.35 17.64
N PHE A 39 10.89 -17.48 17.17
CA PHE A 39 9.96 -16.36 17.10
C PHE A 39 9.70 -15.75 18.48
N GLN A 40 9.43 -16.58 19.48
CA GLN A 40 9.31 -16.17 20.88
C GLN A 40 10.57 -15.44 21.37
N LYS A 41 11.75 -16.05 21.19
CA LYS A 41 13.03 -15.48 21.61
C LYS A 41 13.29 -14.12 20.95
N SER A 42 12.92 -13.97 19.67
CA SER A 42 13.07 -12.71 18.95
C SER A 42 12.21 -11.60 19.57
N MET A 43 10.92 -11.88 19.86
CA MET A 43 10.04 -10.93 20.56
C MET A 43 10.55 -10.55 21.96
N GLU A 44 11.00 -11.54 22.74
CA GLU A 44 11.56 -11.32 24.07
C GLU A 44 12.83 -10.44 24.02
N SER A 45 13.66 -10.62 22.98
CA SER A 45 14.90 -9.86 22.80
C SER A 45 14.66 -8.38 22.48
N GLN A 46 13.64 -8.07 21.68
CA GLN A 46 13.32 -6.69 21.28
C GLN A 46 12.62 -5.89 22.39
N LYS A 47 12.02 -6.56 23.39
CA LYS A 47 11.34 -5.93 24.53
C LYS A 47 10.22 -4.95 24.17
N GLN A 48 9.61 -5.12 22.99
CA GLN A 48 8.47 -4.33 22.52
C GLN A 48 7.11 -4.97 22.85
N TYR A 49 7.13 -6.21 23.33
CA TYR A 49 5.97 -7.03 23.68
C TYR A 49 6.04 -7.44 25.15
N THR A 50 4.88 -7.52 25.79
CA THR A 50 4.69 -8.16 27.10
C THR A 50 4.55 -9.68 26.94
N GLN A 51 4.78 -10.42 28.02
CA GLN A 51 4.67 -11.89 28.00
C GLN A 51 3.30 -12.38 27.50
N SER A 52 2.21 -11.73 27.93
CA SER A 52 0.86 -12.08 27.49
C SER A 52 0.62 -11.82 26.01
N GLU A 53 1.24 -10.79 25.43
CA GLU A 53 1.13 -10.47 24.00
C GLU A 53 1.90 -11.50 23.17
N ILE A 54 3.08 -11.90 23.64
CA ILE A 54 3.88 -12.96 23.02
C ILE A 54 3.09 -14.28 23.00
N GLU A 55 2.51 -14.68 24.14
CA GLU A 55 1.67 -15.87 24.23
C GLU A 55 0.46 -15.80 23.29
N PHE A 56 -0.17 -14.63 23.20
CA PHE A 56 -1.30 -14.41 22.28
C PHE A 56 -0.88 -14.54 20.81
N LEU A 57 0.23 -13.92 20.41
CA LEU A 57 0.75 -14.00 19.04
C LEU A 57 1.15 -15.44 18.67
N LEU A 58 1.81 -16.16 19.58
CA LEU A 58 2.16 -17.57 19.39
C LEU A 58 0.90 -18.44 19.27
N SER A 59 -0.18 -18.14 20.00
CA SER A 59 -1.45 -18.86 19.87
C SER A 59 -2.15 -18.63 18.52
N CYS A 60 -1.84 -17.50 17.85
CA CYS A 60 -2.34 -17.19 16.52
C CYS A 60 -1.51 -17.85 15.41
N ALA A 61 -0.25 -18.20 15.69
CA ALA A 61 0.65 -18.86 14.75
C ALA A 61 0.22 -20.33 14.54
N LYS A 62 0.08 -20.72 13.28
CA LYS A 62 -0.26 -22.11 12.91
C LYS A 62 1.03 -22.88 12.65
N ALA A 63 1.61 -23.45 13.69
CA ALA A 63 2.78 -24.31 13.58
C ALA A 63 2.44 -25.71 13.05
N ASP A 64 3.38 -26.30 12.31
CA ASP A 64 3.33 -27.68 11.84
C ASP A 64 3.78 -28.68 12.93
N GLU A 65 3.90 -29.95 12.56
CA GLU A 65 4.33 -31.02 13.49
C GLU A 65 5.76 -30.82 14.03
N ASN A 66 6.57 -29.95 13.41
CA ASN A 66 7.95 -29.67 13.80
C ASN A 66 8.09 -28.33 14.56
N ASP A 67 6.97 -27.74 15.02
CA ASP A 67 6.93 -26.41 15.65
C ASP A 67 7.39 -25.27 14.71
N MET A 68 7.33 -25.46 13.39
CA MET A 68 7.70 -24.45 12.39
C MET A 68 6.44 -23.81 11.79
N PHE A 69 6.51 -22.52 11.45
CA PHE A 69 5.43 -21.84 10.75
C PHE A 69 5.95 -20.81 9.74
N ASN A 70 5.10 -20.46 8.77
CA ASN A 70 5.39 -19.43 7.79
C ASN A 70 5.16 -18.04 8.41
N TYR A 71 6.24 -17.32 8.74
CA TYR A 71 6.12 -15.99 9.33
C TYR A 71 5.73 -14.93 8.30
N LYS A 72 6.04 -15.11 7.01
CA LYS A 72 5.63 -14.17 5.95
C LYS A 72 4.11 -14.17 5.81
N GLU A 73 3.51 -15.36 5.68
CA GLU A 73 2.05 -15.53 5.65
C GLU A 73 1.41 -15.04 6.96
N PHE A 74 2.05 -15.28 8.11
CA PHE A 74 1.57 -14.77 9.39
C PHE A 74 1.54 -13.25 9.42
N VAL A 75 2.61 -12.57 8.98
CA VAL A 75 2.67 -11.11 8.89
C VAL A 75 1.60 -10.61 7.93
N GLU A 76 1.57 -11.11 6.69
CA GLU A 76 0.58 -10.69 5.68
C GLU A 76 -0.86 -10.80 6.19
N ARG A 77 -1.19 -11.92 6.85
CA ARG A 77 -2.54 -12.18 7.36
C ARG A 77 -2.99 -11.24 8.47
N PHE A 78 -2.07 -10.70 9.27
CA PHE A 78 -2.40 -9.92 10.46
C PHE A 78 -1.97 -8.46 10.40
N HIS A 79 -0.82 -8.18 9.78
CA HIS A 79 -0.28 -6.84 9.60
C HIS A 79 -1.07 -6.06 8.54
N GLU A 80 -1.31 -6.60 7.34
CA GLU A 80 -1.99 -5.82 6.28
C GLU A 80 -3.41 -5.40 6.69
N PRO A 81 -4.28 -6.28 7.24
CA PRO A 81 -5.59 -5.84 7.74
C PRO A 81 -5.49 -4.86 8.91
N ALA A 82 -4.44 -4.98 9.74
CA ALA A 82 -4.19 -4.04 10.83
C ALA A 82 -3.72 -2.67 10.31
N LYS A 83 -2.94 -2.65 9.24
CA LYS A 83 -2.46 -1.44 8.56
C LYS A 83 -3.62 -0.68 7.93
N ASP A 84 -4.46 -1.36 7.15
CA ASP A 84 -5.58 -0.75 6.42
C ASP A 84 -6.60 -0.09 7.37
N ILE A 85 -7.02 -0.81 8.41
CA ILE A 85 -7.99 -0.28 9.37
C ILE A 85 -7.30 0.69 10.34
N GLY A 86 -6.06 0.38 10.74
CA GLY A 86 -5.28 1.17 11.68
C GLY A 86 -5.04 2.60 11.19
N PHE A 87 -4.83 2.79 9.88
CA PHE A 87 -4.63 4.12 9.30
C PHE A 87 -5.83 5.03 9.58
N ASN A 88 -7.05 4.54 9.35
CA ASN A 88 -8.27 5.30 9.61
C ASN A 88 -8.44 5.65 11.11
N VAL A 89 -8.02 4.77 12.01
CA VAL A 89 -8.03 5.03 13.46
C VAL A 89 -7.01 6.13 13.81
N ALA A 90 -5.81 6.08 13.24
CA ALA A 90 -4.80 7.11 13.43
C ALA A 90 -5.29 8.48 12.92
N VAL A 91 -5.88 8.53 11.73
CA VAL A 91 -6.49 9.76 11.17
C VAL A 91 -7.56 10.32 12.10
N LEU A 92 -8.45 9.48 12.62
CA LEU A 92 -9.52 9.91 13.52
C LEU A 92 -8.95 10.51 14.82
N LEU A 93 -7.96 9.86 15.44
CA LEU A 93 -7.35 10.34 16.67
C LEU A 93 -6.59 11.66 16.45
N THR A 94 -5.84 11.78 15.36
CA THR A 94 -5.16 13.01 14.96
C THR A 94 -6.14 14.15 14.68
N ASN A 95 -7.23 13.86 13.97
CA ASN A 95 -8.27 14.85 13.70
C ASN A 95 -8.91 15.37 15.01
N LEU A 96 -9.29 14.46 15.91
CA LEU A 96 -9.88 14.82 17.19
C LEU A 96 -8.90 15.61 18.07
N SER A 97 -7.62 15.26 18.07
CA SER A 97 -6.61 15.95 18.90
C SER A 97 -6.37 17.38 18.44
N GLU A 98 -6.40 17.62 17.12
CA GLU A 98 -6.30 18.97 16.56
C GLU A 98 -7.54 19.83 16.80
N HIS A 99 -8.73 19.23 16.85
CA HIS A 99 -9.99 19.95 17.08
C HIS A 99 -10.35 20.13 18.56
N MET A 100 -9.83 19.28 19.45
CA MET A 100 -10.11 19.29 20.90
C MET A 100 -8.82 19.20 21.75
N PRO A 101 -7.88 20.16 21.62
CA PRO A 101 -6.53 20.06 22.22
C PRO A 101 -6.49 20.15 23.75
N HIS A 102 -7.60 20.50 24.41
CA HIS A 102 -7.67 20.69 25.87
C HIS A 102 -8.52 19.63 26.58
N ASP A 103 -8.99 18.59 25.87
CA ASP A 103 -9.74 17.51 26.49
C ASP A 103 -8.80 16.45 27.08
N SER A 104 -8.66 16.44 28.41
CA SER A 104 -7.80 15.49 29.12
C SER A 104 -8.20 14.03 28.91
N ARG A 105 -9.46 13.76 28.55
CA ARG A 105 -9.92 12.39 28.26
C ARG A 105 -9.33 11.86 26.97
N LEU A 106 -9.04 12.74 26.01
CA LEU A 106 -8.43 12.36 24.74
C LEU A 106 -6.95 11.99 24.93
N SER A 107 -6.25 12.66 25.86
CA SER A 107 -4.84 12.36 26.18
C SER A 107 -4.61 10.87 26.46
N THR A 108 -5.47 10.25 27.28
CA THR A 108 -5.33 8.82 27.62
C THR A 108 -5.40 7.91 26.38
N PHE A 109 -6.21 8.25 25.38
CA PHE A 109 -6.26 7.47 24.13
C PHE A 109 -5.05 7.73 23.23
N LEU A 110 -4.55 8.98 23.20
CA LEU A 110 -3.36 9.33 22.44
C LEU A 110 -2.11 8.65 23.01
N ASP A 111 -1.97 8.62 24.34
CA ASP A 111 -0.87 7.94 25.03
C ASP A 111 -0.88 6.42 24.73
N LEU A 112 -2.07 5.80 24.70
CA LEU A 112 -2.21 4.39 24.34
C LEU A 112 -2.00 4.11 22.84
N ALA A 113 -2.19 5.11 21.98
CA ALA A 113 -2.06 5.00 20.54
C ALA A 113 -0.71 5.53 20.02
N GLU A 114 0.22 5.93 20.90
CA GLU A 114 1.48 6.60 20.53
C GLU A 114 2.26 5.81 19.46
N SER A 115 2.41 4.52 19.65
CA SER A 115 3.07 3.62 18.69
C SER A 115 2.32 3.52 17.35
N VAL A 116 0.99 3.43 17.39
CA VAL A 116 0.14 3.38 16.20
C VAL A 116 0.24 4.69 15.41
N LEU A 117 0.18 5.83 16.11
CA LEU A 117 0.32 7.15 15.50
C LEU A 117 1.72 7.33 14.89
N SER A 118 2.77 6.90 15.60
CA SER A 118 4.15 6.95 15.09
C SER A 118 4.35 6.06 13.87
N TYR A 119 3.74 4.87 13.84
CA TYR A 119 3.79 3.98 12.67
C TYR A 119 3.18 4.62 11.42
N PHE A 120 2.06 5.34 11.56
CA PHE A 120 1.36 5.95 10.42
C PHE A 120 1.79 7.38 10.09
N GLU A 121 2.57 8.05 10.94
CA GLU A 121 3.07 9.41 10.72
C GLU A 121 3.66 9.61 9.30
N PRO A 122 4.58 8.75 8.80
CA PRO A 122 5.20 8.98 7.50
C PRO A 122 4.29 8.59 6.32
N TYR A 123 3.09 8.09 6.58
CA TYR A 123 2.04 7.76 5.60
C TYR A 123 0.85 8.73 5.67
N LEU A 124 0.82 9.64 6.65
CA LEU A 124 -0.28 10.58 6.86
C LEU A 124 -0.03 11.91 6.15
N GLY A 125 -0.70 12.10 5.02
CA GLY A 125 -0.77 13.39 4.32
C GLY A 125 -1.77 14.33 4.98
N ARG A 126 -1.43 15.62 5.07
CA ARG A 126 -2.30 16.69 5.56
C ARG A 126 -2.20 17.91 4.66
N ILE A 127 -3.33 18.40 4.17
CA ILE A 127 -3.43 19.68 3.45
C ILE A 127 -4.55 20.56 4.02
N GLU A 128 -4.41 21.87 3.84
CA GLU A 128 -5.41 22.86 4.21
C GLU A 128 -5.95 23.52 2.94
N ILE A 129 -7.28 23.52 2.79
CA ILE A 129 -7.97 24.09 1.63
C ILE A 129 -9.03 25.10 2.09
N LEU A 130 -9.34 26.06 1.22
CA LEU A 130 -10.46 26.98 1.46
C LEU A 130 -11.77 26.32 1.03
N GLY A 131 -12.57 25.91 2.01
CA GLY A 131 -13.89 25.31 1.77
C GLY A 131 -14.89 26.32 1.20
N SER A 132 -16.02 25.79 0.69
CA SER A 132 -17.11 26.58 0.09
C SER A 132 -17.70 27.64 1.04
N ALA A 133 -17.64 27.38 2.34
CA ALA A 133 -18.06 28.30 3.39
C ALA A 133 -17.03 29.42 3.69
N LYS A 134 -15.98 29.57 2.87
CA LYS A 134 -14.83 30.47 3.08
C LYS A 134 -14.13 30.24 4.43
N ARG A 135 -14.10 28.99 4.88
CA ARG A 135 -13.38 28.55 6.07
C ARG A 135 -12.30 27.55 5.65
N ILE A 136 -11.20 27.56 6.38
CA ILE A 136 -10.12 26.59 6.15
C ILE A 136 -10.61 25.22 6.62
N GLU A 137 -10.47 24.23 5.75
CA GLU A 137 -10.79 22.83 6.00
C GLU A 137 -9.50 22.01 5.88
N ARG A 138 -9.34 21.00 6.75
CA ARG A 138 -8.20 20.08 6.72
C ARG A 138 -8.63 18.78 6.06
N VAL A 139 -7.81 18.32 5.12
CA VAL A 139 -7.99 17.03 4.46
C VAL A 139 -6.81 16.14 4.83
N TYR A 140 -7.12 14.94 5.31
CA TYR A 140 -6.15 13.90 5.61
C TYR A 140 -6.26 12.81 4.53
N PHE A 141 -5.14 12.29 4.09
CA PHE A 141 -5.08 11.25 3.06
C PHE A 141 -3.86 10.34 3.30
N GLU A 142 -3.92 9.13 2.76
CA GLU A 142 -2.80 8.19 2.81
C GLU A 142 -1.79 8.50 1.70
N ILE A 143 -0.51 8.49 2.06
CA ILE A 143 0.61 8.57 1.12
C ILE A 143 1.18 7.15 0.99
N SER A 144 1.24 6.62 -0.23
CA SER A 144 1.79 5.29 -0.46
C SER A 144 3.30 5.22 -0.19
N GLU A 145 3.77 4.05 0.22
CA GLU A 145 5.21 3.78 0.42
C GLU A 145 6.01 4.02 -0.86
N SER A 146 5.50 3.56 -2.01
CA SER A 146 6.12 3.71 -3.33
C SER A 146 6.25 5.17 -3.76
N SER A 147 5.20 5.99 -3.59
CA SER A 147 5.26 7.42 -3.92
C SER A 147 6.28 8.15 -3.04
N ARG A 148 6.36 7.81 -1.74
CA ARG A 148 7.35 8.38 -0.82
C ARG A 148 8.77 8.02 -1.23
N GLU A 149 9.04 6.76 -1.57
CA GLU A 149 10.36 6.32 -2.02
C GLU A 149 10.78 6.99 -3.33
N GLN A 150 9.87 7.11 -4.28
CA GLN A 150 10.11 7.81 -5.55
C GLN A 150 10.42 9.30 -5.32
N TRP A 151 9.68 9.96 -4.43
CA TRP A 151 9.93 11.36 -4.05
C TRP A 151 11.31 11.57 -3.44
N GLU A 152 11.83 10.57 -2.74
CA GLU A 152 13.14 10.64 -2.09
C GLU A 152 14.33 10.42 -3.04
N LYS A 153 14.08 10.03 -4.30
CA LYS A 153 15.13 9.79 -5.32
C LYS A 153 15.95 11.07 -5.59
N PRO A 154 17.28 10.97 -5.80
CA PRO A 154 18.14 12.13 -6.01
C PRO A 154 17.71 13.04 -7.18
N GLN A 155 17.20 12.46 -8.27
CA GLN A 155 16.67 13.18 -9.43
C GLN A 155 15.52 14.13 -9.04
N VAL A 156 14.48 13.61 -8.40
CA VAL A 156 13.30 14.39 -7.99
C VAL A 156 13.69 15.46 -6.98
N LYS A 157 14.58 15.13 -6.03
CA LYS A 157 15.11 16.10 -5.06
C LYS A 157 15.87 17.25 -5.71
N GLU A 158 16.65 17.00 -6.76
CA GLU A 158 17.37 18.05 -7.49
C GLU A 158 16.42 18.89 -8.33
N SER A 159 15.48 18.26 -9.06
CA SER A 159 14.43 18.96 -9.82
C SER A 159 13.63 19.92 -8.93
N LYS A 160 13.22 19.46 -7.73
CA LYS A 160 12.56 20.30 -6.72
C LYS A 160 13.44 21.48 -6.27
N ARG A 161 14.74 21.26 -6.04
CA ARG A 161 15.67 22.33 -5.63
C ARG A 161 15.76 23.41 -6.71
N GLN A 162 15.88 22.99 -7.97
CA GLN A 162 15.93 23.89 -9.11
C GLN A 162 14.64 24.70 -9.26
N PHE A 163 13.48 24.02 -9.22
CA PHE A 163 12.17 24.68 -9.25
C PHE A 163 12.02 25.78 -8.18
N ILE A 164 12.39 25.48 -6.93
CA ILE A 164 12.31 26.46 -5.83
C ILE A 164 13.19 27.67 -6.11
N PHE A 165 14.39 27.47 -6.67
CA PHE A 165 15.29 28.55 -7.02
C PHE A 165 14.70 29.45 -8.11
N ASP A 166 14.15 28.86 -9.18
CA ASP A 166 13.60 29.59 -10.31
C ASP A 166 12.36 30.42 -9.92
N VAL A 167 11.43 29.83 -9.17
CA VAL A 167 10.19 30.52 -8.74
C VAL A 167 10.46 31.69 -7.80
N VAL A 168 11.48 31.60 -6.92
CA VAL A 168 11.81 32.68 -5.99
C VAL A 168 12.52 33.84 -6.68
N ASN A 169 13.34 33.56 -7.70
CA ASN A 169 14.13 34.58 -8.39
C ASN A 169 13.38 35.27 -9.54
N GLU A 170 12.55 34.52 -10.28
CA GLU A 170 12.00 34.97 -11.56
C GLU A 170 10.46 35.06 -11.56
N GLY A 171 9.77 34.49 -10.57
CA GLY A 171 8.31 34.40 -10.54
C GLY A 171 7.58 35.65 -10.03
N GLY A 172 6.76 36.27 -10.89
CA GLY A 172 5.73 37.22 -10.46
C GLY A 172 4.66 36.56 -9.59
N GLU A 173 4.13 37.26 -8.57
CA GLU A 173 3.28 36.66 -7.53
C GLU A 173 1.98 36.02 -8.05
N SER A 174 1.46 36.49 -9.19
CA SER A 174 0.28 35.91 -9.84
C SER A 174 0.51 34.57 -10.55
N GLU A 175 1.75 34.27 -10.96
CA GLU A 175 2.09 33.09 -11.77
C GLU A 175 2.66 31.94 -10.93
N LYS A 176 3.06 32.22 -9.68
CA LYS A 176 3.71 31.21 -8.80
C LYS A 176 2.86 29.96 -8.59
N MET A 177 1.55 30.14 -8.46
CA MET A 177 0.64 29.01 -8.25
C MET A 177 0.52 28.15 -9.49
N GLU A 178 0.48 28.75 -10.67
CA GLU A 178 0.41 28.04 -11.95
C GLU A 178 1.70 27.26 -12.22
N MET A 179 2.86 27.89 -12.00
CA MET A 179 4.16 27.20 -12.11
C MET A 179 4.29 26.03 -11.13
N PHE A 180 3.76 26.15 -9.91
CA PHE A 180 3.76 25.07 -8.93
C PHE A 180 2.91 23.88 -9.37
N VAL A 181 1.71 24.13 -9.91
CA VAL A 181 0.85 23.06 -10.45
C VAL A 181 1.54 22.37 -11.63
N ASN A 182 2.14 23.13 -12.56
CA ASN A 182 2.88 22.57 -13.69
C ASN A 182 4.05 21.68 -13.23
N PHE A 183 4.81 22.12 -12.22
CA PHE A 183 5.87 21.31 -11.63
C PHE A 183 5.35 19.98 -11.05
N CYS A 184 4.18 20.00 -10.38
CA CYS A 184 3.56 18.79 -9.86
C CYS A 184 3.15 17.83 -11.00
N GLU A 185 2.56 18.34 -12.07
CA GLU A 185 2.17 17.53 -13.25
C GLU A 185 3.39 16.91 -13.94
N ASP A 186 4.45 17.70 -14.17
CA ASP A 186 5.71 17.23 -14.76
C ASP A 186 6.36 16.15 -13.88
N THR A 187 6.35 16.34 -12.56
CA THR A 187 6.93 15.38 -11.61
C THR A 187 6.18 14.04 -11.64
N ILE A 188 4.86 14.04 -11.76
CA ILE A 188 4.06 12.81 -11.89
C ILE A 188 4.49 12.05 -13.15
N PHE A 189 4.64 12.77 -14.28
CA PHE A 189 5.08 12.16 -15.53
C PHE A 189 6.50 11.59 -15.43
N GLU A 190 7.44 12.31 -14.81
CA GLU A 190 8.80 11.83 -14.57
C GLU A 190 8.82 10.57 -13.69
N MET A 191 8.03 10.55 -12.62
CA MET A 191 7.92 9.40 -11.71
C MET A 191 7.40 8.16 -12.43
N GLN A 192 6.36 8.31 -13.27
CA GLN A 192 5.80 7.21 -14.08
C GLN A 192 6.78 6.69 -15.14
N LEU A 193 7.54 7.58 -15.78
CA LEU A 193 8.56 7.16 -16.75
C LEU A 193 9.71 6.43 -16.06
N ALA A 194 10.15 6.92 -14.89
CA ALA A 194 11.23 6.31 -14.14
C ALA A 194 10.89 4.91 -13.60
N SER A 195 9.63 4.64 -13.25
CA SER A 195 9.21 3.29 -12.85
C SER A 195 9.27 2.30 -14.02
N GLN A 196 8.78 2.69 -15.21
CA GLN A 196 8.80 1.84 -16.41
C GLN A 196 10.21 1.46 -16.88
N ILE A 197 11.19 2.35 -16.69
CA ILE A 197 12.59 2.08 -17.09
C ILE A 197 13.32 1.21 -16.05
N SER A 198 12.87 1.23 -14.79
CA SER A 198 13.50 0.50 -13.70
C SER A 198 13.08 -0.97 -13.61
N GLU A 199 12.03 -1.38 -14.33
CA GLU A 199 11.67 -2.79 -14.46
C GLU A 199 12.74 -3.52 -15.29
N PRO A 200 13.48 -4.50 -14.72
CA PRO A 200 14.40 -5.29 -15.50
C PRO A 200 13.60 -6.12 -16.51
N ASP A 201 14.04 -6.08 -17.77
CA ASP A 201 13.52 -6.89 -18.88
C ASP A 201 13.45 -8.37 -18.42
N VAL A 202 12.25 -8.88 -18.17
CA VAL A 202 11.99 -10.21 -17.60
C VAL A 202 12.32 -11.29 -18.62
N ALA A 203 13.60 -11.53 -18.80
CA ALA A 203 14.16 -12.75 -19.36
C ALA A 203 15.01 -13.39 -18.26
N GLU A 204 14.47 -14.45 -17.64
CA GLU A 204 15.09 -15.31 -16.61
C GLU A 204 14.74 -15.02 -15.14
N GLN A 205 13.48 -15.23 -14.73
CA GLN A 205 13.11 -16.05 -13.56
C GLN A 205 11.58 -16.27 -13.49
N PRO A 206 11.09 -17.36 -12.84
CA PRO A 206 9.71 -17.79 -12.94
C PRO A 206 8.79 -17.05 -11.96
N GLU A 207 7.83 -16.33 -12.53
CA GLU A 207 6.48 -15.96 -12.01
C GLU A 207 6.34 -15.95 -10.48
N GLU A 208 6.75 -14.85 -9.83
CA GLU A 208 6.05 -14.36 -8.65
C GLU A 208 4.82 -13.60 -9.16
N GLU A 209 3.62 -14.02 -8.72
CA GLU A 209 2.36 -13.36 -9.03
C GLU A 209 2.31 -12.04 -8.27
N GLU A 210 2.84 -10.96 -8.84
CA GLU A 210 2.50 -9.60 -8.43
C GLU A 210 1.08 -9.29 -8.93
N GLU A 211 0.21 -8.94 -7.99
CA GLU A 211 -1.14 -8.48 -8.25
C GLU A 211 -1.08 -7.23 -9.14
N GLU A 212 -1.63 -7.33 -10.35
CA GLU A 212 -1.80 -6.20 -11.26
C GLU A 212 -2.59 -5.10 -10.55
N GLU A 213 -1.90 -4.01 -10.16
CA GLU A 213 -2.53 -2.77 -9.73
C GLU A 213 -3.52 -2.33 -10.80
N HIS A 214 -4.78 -2.26 -10.39
CA HIS A 214 -5.90 -1.82 -11.20
C HIS A 214 -5.59 -0.46 -11.82
N SER A 215 -5.47 -0.44 -13.15
CA SER A 215 -5.31 0.72 -14.02
C SER A 215 -6.10 1.95 -13.55
N LEU A 216 -5.39 2.91 -12.93
CA LEU A 216 -5.80 4.30 -12.62
C LEU A 216 -6.30 5.10 -13.85
N LEU A 217 -6.19 4.54 -15.06
CA LEU A 217 -6.63 5.13 -16.31
C LEU A 217 -8.12 4.97 -16.62
N GLU A 218 -8.88 4.17 -15.86
CA GLU A 218 -10.31 3.97 -16.13
C GLU A 218 -11.22 4.92 -15.34
N GLU A 219 -10.69 5.65 -14.35
CA GLU A 219 -11.47 6.58 -13.51
C GLU A 219 -11.41 8.04 -13.99
N LEU A 220 -10.48 8.39 -14.88
CA LEU A 220 -10.31 9.74 -15.43
C LEU A 220 -10.96 9.95 -16.81
N ALA A 221 -11.60 8.90 -17.36
CA ALA A 221 -12.22 8.94 -18.69
C ALA A 221 -13.71 8.55 -18.64
N GLY A 222 -14.53 9.34 -17.94
CA GLY A 222 -15.97 9.28 -18.15
C GLY A 222 -16.82 9.87 -17.03
N ASP A 223 -16.98 11.19 -17.00
CA ASP A 223 -18.27 11.81 -16.66
C ASP A 223 -18.30 13.29 -17.08
N GLU A 224 -18.45 13.53 -18.38
CA GLU A 224 -19.12 14.74 -18.87
C GLU A 224 -20.40 14.31 -19.59
N ASP A 225 -21.50 14.17 -18.85
CA ASP A 225 -22.74 14.80 -19.29
C ASP A 225 -23.75 14.94 -18.14
N GLY A 226 -24.34 16.13 -18.06
CA GLY A 226 -25.20 16.54 -16.96
C GLY A 226 -26.56 15.83 -16.90
N ALA A 227 -27.00 15.59 -15.67
CA ALA A 227 -28.34 15.82 -15.14
C ALA A 227 -29.58 15.51 -16.04
N LEU A 228 -30.34 14.48 -15.60
CA LEU A 228 -31.80 14.40 -15.40
C LEU A 228 -32.52 13.19 -16.04
N GLU A 229 -33.35 12.57 -15.19
CA GLU A 229 -34.56 11.76 -15.44
C GLU A 229 -34.49 10.21 -15.54
N SER A 230 -35.02 9.58 -14.48
CA SER A 230 -35.81 8.32 -14.36
C SER A 230 -35.31 7.01 -15.02
N PRO A 231 -35.12 5.92 -14.23
CA PRO A 231 -34.65 4.64 -14.78
C PRO A 231 -35.79 3.84 -15.42
N SER A 232 -35.80 3.77 -16.75
CA SER A 232 -36.66 2.86 -17.52
C SER A 232 -36.09 1.43 -17.54
N ALA A 233 -36.98 0.45 -17.42
CA ALA A 233 -36.72 -1.00 -17.30
C ALA A 233 -35.94 -1.64 -18.48
N PHE A 234 -35.67 -0.88 -19.55
CA PHE A 234 -34.86 -1.32 -20.68
C PHE A 234 -33.35 -1.31 -20.39
N THR A 235 -32.87 -0.39 -19.53
CA THR A 235 -31.44 -0.28 -19.16
C THR A 235 -30.96 -1.41 -18.25
N THR A 236 -31.86 -1.97 -17.43
CA THR A 236 -31.58 -3.12 -16.56
C THR A 236 -31.40 -4.42 -17.36
N ALA A 237 -32.10 -4.58 -18.49
CA ALA A 237 -32.03 -5.79 -19.31
C ALA A 237 -30.71 -5.92 -20.10
N CYS A 238 -30.13 -4.80 -20.56
CA CYS A 238 -28.84 -4.81 -21.26
C CYS A 238 -27.64 -5.10 -20.32
N ARG A 239 -27.77 -4.80 -19.02
CA ARG A 239 -26.72 -5.07 -18.01
C ARG A 239 -26.62 -6.57 -17.67
N SER A 240 -27.72 -7.33 -17.74
CA SER A 240 -27.72 -8.78 -17.50
C SER A 240 -27.14 -9.63 -18.63
N LEU A 241 -27.17 -9.15 -19.88
CA LEU A 241 -26.61 -9.89 -21.03
C LEU A 241 -25.08 -9.77 -21.12
N LYS A 242 -24.50 -8.62 -20.73
CA LYS A 242 -23.03 -8.46 -20.62
C LYS A 242 -22.43 -9.40 -19.55
N LYS A 243 -23.13 -9.59 -18.43
CA LYS A 243 -22.64 -10.42 -17.32
C LYS A 243 -22.59 -11.92 -17.66
N LYS A 244 -23.51 -12.43 -18.50
CA LYS A 244 -23.53 -13.85 -18.89
C LYS A 244 -22.54 -14.24 -20.01
N ILE A 245 -21.99 -13.29 -20.76
CA ILE A 245 -20.99 -13.58 -21.81
C ILE A 245 -19.57 -13.61 -21.22
N SER A 246 -19.33 -12.91 -20.11
CA SER A 246 -18.06 -12.93 -19.38
C SER A 246 -17.77 -14.31 -18.76
N ASP A 247 -18.78 -14.92 -18.14
CA ASP A 247 -18.64 -16.19 -17.41
C ASP A 247 -18.41 -17.42 -18.31
N VAL A 248 -18.63 -17.31 -19.63
CA VAL A 248 -18.37 -18.40 -20.60
C VAL A 248 -17.01 -18.26 -21.28
N ARG A 249 -16.39 -17.08 -21.27
CA ARG A 249 -15.04 -16.87 -21.84
C ARG A 249 -13.90 -17.26 -20.90
N GLN A 250 -14.17 -17.52 -19.63
CA GLN A 250 -13.15 -17.93 -18.65
C GLN A 250 -12.87 -19.44 -18.64
N ILE A 251 -13.61 -20.26 -19.42
CA ILE A 251 -13.48 -21.73 -19.39
C ILE A 251 -12.81 -22.32 -20.65
N PHE A 252 -12.64 -21.58 -21.75
CA PHE A 252 -11.91 -22.11 -22.91
C PHE A 252 -11.03 -21.07 -23.63
N ALA A 253 -9.76 -21.46 -23.81
CA ALA A 253 -8.77 -20.91 -24.73
C ALA A 253 -8.31 -19.48 -24.42
N ILE A 254 -7.20 -19.29 -23.69
CA ILE A 254 -5.91 -18.93 -24.35
C ILE A 254 -4.69 -19.65 -23.70
N LYS A 255 -4.80 -20.20 -22.49
CA LYS A 255 -3.66 -20.84 -21.79
C LYS A 255 -3.25 -22.20 -22.37
N ASN A 256 -4.15 -22.94 -23.04
CA ASN A 256 -3.83 -24.26 -23.61
C ASN A 256 -3.23 -24.21 -25.04
N LEU A 257 -3.53 -23.17 -25.82
CA LEU A 257 -3.03 -23.04 -27.20
C LEU A 257 -1.54 -22.71 -27.25
N ARG A 258 -1.07 -21.83 -26.34
CA ARG A 258 0.35 -21.45 -26.22
C ARG A 258 1.24 -22.62 -25.76
N LYS A 259 0.73 -23.50 -24.88
CA LYS A 259 1.46 -24.70 -24.42
C LYS A 259 1.62 -25.74 -25.54
N GLN A 260 0.60 -25.93 -26.38
CA GLN A 260 0.67 -26.85 -27.53
C GLN A 260 1.59 -26.33 -28.64
N PHE A 261 1.57 -25.02 -28.94
CA PHE A 261 2.44 -24.41 -29.96
C PHE A 261 3.94 -24.50 -29.59
N LYS A 262 4.30 -24.29 -28.32
CA LYS A 262 5.69 -24.42 -27.84
C LYS A 262 6.18 -25.88 -27.92
N LYS A 263 5.32 -26.88 -27.73
CA LYS A 263 5.68 -28.31 -27.78
C LYS A 263 5.97 -28.78 -29.21
N ILE A 264 5.20 -28.31 -30.20
CA ILE A 264 5.41 -28.63 -31.61
C ILE A 264 6.70 -27.97 -32.14
N ARG A 265 6.96 -26.71 -31.76
CA ARG A 265 8.17 -25.99 -32.21
C ARG A 265 9.46 -26.59 -31.63
N LYS A 266 9.42 -27.15 -30.41
CA LYS A 266 10.57 -27.80 -29.75
C LYS A 266 10.90 -29.19 -30.32
N LEU A 267 9.93 -29.88 -30.92
CA LEU A 267 10.16 -31.14 -31.64
C LEU A 267 10.81 -30.88 -33.01
N SER A 268 10.34 -29.86 -33.74
CA SER A 268 10.87 -29.51 -35.07
C SER A 268 12.34 -29.05 -35.06
N VAL A 269 12.83 -28.45 -33.97
CA VAL A 269 14.25 -28.03 -33.85
C VAL A 269 15.17 -29.21 -33.50
N LYS A 270 14.65 -30.23 -32.81
CA LYS A 270 15.43 -31.43 -32.43
C LYS A 270 15.61 -32.44 -33.57
N GLU A 271 14.87 -32.28 -34.67
CA GLU A 271 14.99 -33.10 -35.89
C GLU A 271 15.84 -32.42 -36.99
N MET A 272 16.42 -31.24 -36.72
CA MET A 272 17.24 -30.47 -37.67
C MET A 272 18.72 -30.31 -37.25
N ILE A 273 19.21 -31.17 -36.34
CA ILE A 273 20.63 -31.33 -35.99
C ILE A 273 21.02 -32.79 -36.17
#